data_AF-X1TM25-F1
#
_entry.id   AF-X1TM25-F1
#
_cell.length_a   1.000
_cell.length_b   1.000
_cell.length_c   1.000
_cell.angle_alpha   90.00
_cell.angle_beta   90.00
_cell.angle_gamma   90.00
#
_symmetry.space_group_name_H-M   'P 1'
#
loop_
_entity.id
_entity.type
_entity.pdbx_description
1 polymer ?
#
loop_
_entity_poly.entity_id
_entity_poly.type
_entity_poly.pdbx_seq_one_letter_code
_entity_poly.pdbx_strand_id
1 'polypeptide(L)'
;MKEIQNKSLIYIIENSNDEKKRYESLKALQKDFICSNRGFIFLENLLISDLNPKIRKKAAELLAEYHFPKALHPIKWALQIDNSLNCVIKYIEIIKNYNETFLNLLDIN
;
A
#
# COMPACT_ATOMS: atom_id res chain seq x y z
N MET A 1 -14.64 -11.26 -16.62
CA MET A 1 -15.08 -11.53 -15.23
C MET A 1 -14.15 -10.91 -14.18
N LYS A 2 -12.84 -11.23 -14.17
CA LYS A 2 -11.84 -10.67 -13.23
C LYS A 2 -11.81 -9.13 -13.14
N GLU A 3 -11.80 -8.45 -14.29
CA GLU A 3 -11.76 -6.99 -14.34
C GLU A 3 -13.03 -6.32 -13.74
N ILE A 4 -14.21 -6.94 -13.92
CA ILE A 4 -15.48 -6.44 -13.38
C ILE A 4 -15.50 -6.56 -11.86
N GLN A 5 -14.89 -7.62 -11.31
CA GLN A 5 -14.78 -7.81 -9.87
C GLN A 5 -13.95 -6.69 -9.22
N ASN A 6 -12.75 -6.40 -9.75
CA ASN A 6 -11.91 -5.32 -9.20
C ASN A 6 -12.60 -3.95 -9.29
N LYS A 7 -13.33 -3.66 -10.38
CA LYS A 7 -14.12 -2.41 -10.49
C LYS A 7 -15.14 -2.25 -9.36
N SER A 8 -15.84 -3.33 -9.02
CA SER A 8 -16.83 -3.31 -7.93
C SER A 8 -16.18 -3.11 -6.56
N LEU A 9 -15.04 -3.76 -6.32
CA LEU A 9 -14.27 -3.61 -5.07
C LEU A 9 -13.69 -2.19 -4.92
N ILE A 10 -13.11 -1.64 -6.00
CA ILE A 10 -12.61 -0.25 -6.03
C ILE A 10 -13.74 0.72 -5.71
N TYR A 11 -14.90 0.54 -6.33
CA TYR A 11 -16.07 1.38 -6.06
C TYR A 11 -16.46 1.35 -4.56
N ILE A 12 -16.46 0.18 -3.93
CA ILE A 12 -16.73 0.06 -2.48
C ILE A 12 -15.67 0.79 -1.66
N ILE A 13 -14.39 0.64 -2.01
CA ILE A 13 -13.30 1.32 -1.29
C ILE A 13 -13.45 2.84 -1.40
N GLU A 14 -13.76 3.38 -2.58
CA GLU A 14 -13.80 4.83 -2.78
C GLU A 14 -15.06 5.49 -2.21
N ASN A 15 -16.18 4.76 -2.13
CA ASN A 15 -17.50 5.36 -1.86
C ASN A 15 -18.15 4.89 -0.55
N SER A 16 -17.57 3.91 0.16
CA SER A 16 -18.16 3.41 1.40
C SER A 16 -17.63 4.14 2.64
N ASN A 17 -18.55 4.61 3.48
CA ASN A 17 -18.22 5.11 4.82
C ASN A 17 -17.91 3.97 5.82
N ASP A 18 -18.17 2.71 5.46
CA ASP A 18 -17.90 1.55 6.30
C ASP A 18 -16.44 1.12 6.13
N GLU A 19 -15.62 1.49 7.11
CA GLU A 19 -14.21 1.17 7.21
C GLU A 19 -13.89 -0.32 7.04
N LYS A 20 -14.72 -1.20 7.62
CA LYS A 20 -14.51 -2.65 7.55
C LYS A 20 -14.76 -3.16 6.14
N LYS A 21 -15.82 -2.69 5.49
CA LYS A 21 -16.12 -3.04 4.08
C LYS A 21 -15.02 -2.55 3.15
N ARG A 22 -14.53 -1.32 3.33
CA ARG A 22 -13.39 -0.81 2.55
C ARG A 22 -12.16 -1.70 2.72
N TYR A 23 -11.79 -2.03 3.95
CA TYR A 23 -10.62 -2.85 4.25
C TYR A 23 -10.72 -4.27 3.67
N GLU A 24 -11.86 -4.95 3.83
CA GLU A 24 -12.04 -6.29 3.26
C GLU A 24 -12.08 -6.25 1.73
N SER A 25 -12.62 -5.17 1.13
CA SER A 25 -12.59 -5.00 -0.33
C SER A 25 -11.17 -4.83 -0.85
N LEU A 26 -10.32 -4.06 -0.14
CA LEU A 26 -8.90 -3.92 -0.47
C LEU A 26 -8.17 -5.27 -0.43
N LYS A 27 -8.44 -6.10 0.59
CA LYS A 27 -7.88 -7.47 0.69
C LYS A 27 -8.36 -8.40 -0.43
N ALA A 28 -9.56 -8.19 -0.94
CA ALA A 28 -10.15 -9.00 -2.00
C ALA A 28 -9.71 -8.59 -3.41
N LEU A 29 -8.99 -7.46 -3.58
CA LEU A 29 -8.47 -7.06 -4.88
C LEU A 29 -7.53 -8.12 -5.42
N GLN A 30 -7.67 -8.41 -6.71
CA GLN A 30 -6.88 -9.45 -7.35
C GLN A 30 -5.46 -8.98 -7.61
N LYS A 31 -4.50 -9.91 -7.47
CA LYS A 31 -3.08 -9.67 -7.69
C LYS A 31 -2.78 -9.03 -9.05
N ASP A 32 -3.45 -9.46 -10.13
CA ASP A 32 -3.26 -8.90 -11.48
C ASP A 32 -3.53 -7.38 -11.53
N PHE A 33 -4.54 -6.91 -10.78
CA PHE A 33 -4.81 -5.48 -10.65
C PHE A 33 -3.75 -4.81 -9.77
N ILE A 34 -3.45 -5.41 -8.61
CA ILE A 34 -2.48 -4.88 -7.65
C ILE A 34 -1.13 -4.64 -8.33
N CYS A 35 -0.60 -5.60 -9.10
CA CYS A 35 0.70 -5.49 -9.80
C CYS A 35 0.70 -4.51 -10.99
N SER A 36 -0.46 -4.03 -11.43
CA SER A 36 -0.55 -3.11 -12.58
C SER A 36 -0.17 -1.68 -12.21
N ASN A 37 0.18 -0.84 -13.20
CA ASN A 37 0.41 0.59 -12.96
C ASN A 37 -0.85 1.30 -12.41
N ARG A 38 -2.05 0.85 -12.79
CA ARG A 38 -3.30 1.37 -12.21
C ARG A 38 -3.43 0.96 -10.74
N GLY A 39 -3.04 -0.27 -10.40
CA GLY A 39 -2.95 -0.74 -9.02
C GLY A 39 -1.98 0.08 -8.19
N PHE A 40 -0.80 0.41 -8.73
CA PHE A 40 0.16 1.31 -8.08
C PHE A 40 -0.48 2.66 -7.71
N ILE A 41 -1.06 3.37 -8.68
CA ILE A 41 -1.67 4.69 -8.48
C ILE A 41 -2.80 4.61 -7.47
N PHE A 42 -3.63 3.56 -7.56
CA PHE A 42 -4.73 3.35 -6.63
C PHE A 42 -4.23 3.15 -5.18
N LEU A 43 -3.24 2.29 -4.98
CA LEU A 43 -2.66 2.05 -3.65
C LEU A 43 -1.91 3.26 -3.11
N GLU A 44 -1.22 4.03 -3.96
CA GLU A 44 -0.59 5.30 -3.60
C GLU A 44 -1.63 6.31 -3.08
N ASN A 45 -2.76 6.45 -3.77
CA ASN A 45 -3.85 7.31 -3.30
C ASN A 45 -4.40 6.86 -1.94
N LEU A 46 -4.58 5.55 -1.74
CA LEU A 46 -5.04 5.02 -0.45
C LEU A 46 -4.03 5.26 0.67
N LEU A 47 -2.73 5.05 0.39
CA LEU A 47 -1.65 5.32 1.32
C LEU A 47 -1.65 6.78 1.80
N ILE A 48 -1.92 7.71 0.88
CA ILE A 48 -1.84 9.15 1.15
C ILE A 48 -3.11 9.70 1.81
N SER A 49 -4.29 9.25 1.38
CA SER A 49 -5.53 9.98 1.64
C SER A 49 -6.62 9.20 2.39
N ASP A 50 -6.54 7.87 2.55
CA ASP A 50 -7.59 7.15 3.32
C ASP A 50 -7.53 7.55 4.80
N LEU A 51 -8.68 7.89 5.38
CA LEU A 51 -8.80 8.28 6.78
C LEU A 51 -8.48 7.13 7.74
N ASN A 52 -8.69 5.87 7.31
CA ASN A 52 -8.46 4.71 8.13
C ASN A 52 -6.98 4.27 8.10
N PRO A 53 -6.26 4.31 9.24
CA PRO A 53 -4.86 3.91 9.31
C PRO A 53 -4.64 2.44 8.94
N LYS A 54 -5.61 1.55 9.12
CA LYS A 54 -5.50 0.14 8.69
C LYS A 54 -5.44 0.02 7.18
N ILE A 55 -6.17 0.87 6.46
CA ILE A 55 -6.17 0.90 4.99
C ILE A 55 -4.84 1.48 4.50
N ARG A 56 -4.40 2.62 5.04
CA ARG A 56 -3.09 3.21 4.68
C ARG A 56 -1.94 2.24 4.91
N LYS A 57 -1.90 1.59 6.08
CA LYS A 57 -0.93 0.55 6.42
C LYS A 57 -0.96 -0.59 5.39
N LYS A 58 -2.14 -1.11 5.05
CA LYS A 58 -2.26 -2.22 4.08
C LYS A 58 -1.85 -1.78 2.68
N ALA A 59 -2.13 -0.54 2.29
CA ALA A 59 -1.70 0.02 1.01
C ALA A 59 -0.16 0.10 0.94
N ALA A 60 0.52 0.54 1.99
CA ALA A 60 1.99 0.51 2.06
C ALA A 60 2.55 -0.91 1.94
N GLU A 61 1.96 -1.88 2.64
CA GLU A 61 2.37 -3.29 2.55
C GLU A 61 2.25 -3.83 1.12
N LEU A 62 1.13 -3.56 0.44
CA LEU A 62 0.92 -4.00 -0.95
C LEU A 62 1.82 -3.27 -1.94
N LEU A 63 2.07 -1.96 -1.74
CA LEU A 63 3.01 -1.21 -2.55
C LEU A 63 4.42 -1.78 -2.42
N ALA A 64 4.88 -2.01 -1.20
CA ALA A 64 6.16 -2.67 -0.94
C ALA A 64 6.21 -4.04 -1.64
N GLU A 65 5.26 -4.92 -1.37
CA GLU A 65 5.27 -6.29 -1.91
C GLU A 65 5.31 -6.36 -3.45
N TYR A 66 4.58 -5.47 -4.14
CA TYR A 66 4.35 -5.61 -5.59
C TYR A 66 4.99 -4.54 -6.46
N HIS A 67 5.44 -3.42 -5.89
CA HIS A 67 5.94 -2.27 -6.65
C HIS A 67 7.29 -1.75 -6.16
N PHE A 68 8.09 -2.57 -5.47
CA PHE A 68 9.47 -2.21 -5.20
C PHE A 68 10.31 -2.12 -6.49
N PRO A 69 11.31 -1.22 -6.56
CA PRO A 69 11.68 -0.20 -5.56
C PRO A 69 10.81 1.07 -5.60
N LYS A 70 9.95 1.23 -6.62
CA LYS A 70 9.13 2.43 -6.86
C LYS A 70 8.28 2.85 -5.65
N ALA A 71 7.79 1.88 -4.87
CA ALA A 71 7.04 2.08 -3.64
C ALA A 71 7.74 2.92 -2.56
N LEU A 72 9.08 3.00 -2.57
CA LEU A 72 9.83 3.75 -1.55
C LEU A 72 9.50 5.24 -1.56
N HIS A 73 9.26 5.83 -2.73
CA HIS A 73 8.98 7.26 -2.83
C HIS A 73 7.71 7.66 -2.08
N PRO A 74 6.51 7.09 -2.38
CA PRO A 74 5.30 7.43 -1.66
C PRO A 74 5.33 7.01 -0.19
N ILE A 75 6.00 5.91 0.16
CA ILE A 75 6.12 5.47 1.58
C ILE A 75 6.98 6.44 2.40
N LYS A 76 8.08 6.96 1.83
CA LYS A 76 8.89 8.01 2.48
C LYS A 76 8.10 9.30 2.67
N TRP A 77 7.31 9.69 1.68
CA TRP A 77 6.45 10.86 1.80
C TRP A 77 5.37 10.65 2.87
N ALA A 78 4.70 9.50 2.89
CA ALA A 78 3.69 9.17 3.90
C ALA A 78 4.28 9.16 5.33
N LEU A 79 5.52 8.68 5.51
CA LEU A 79 6.23 8.71 6.79
C LEU A 79 6.40 10.13 7.36
N GLN A 80 6.51 11.15 6.51
CA GLN A 80 6.71 12.53 6.96
C GLN A 80 5.41 13.18 7.45
N ILE A 81 4.24 12.65 7.06
CA ILE A 81 2.96 13.34 7.28
C ILE A 81 1.91 12.50 8.03
N ASP A 82 2.05 11.17 8.08
CA ASP A 82 1.07 10.29 8.71
C ASP A 82 1.13 10.41 10.23
N ASN A 83 -0.02 10.66 10.85
CA ASN A 83 -0.16 10.84 12.31
C ASN A 83 -0.43 9.53 13.08
N SER A 84 -0.63 8.41 12.38
CA SER A 84 -0.86 7.11 12.99
C SER A 84 0.47 6.43 13.32
N LEU A 85 0.73 6.24 14.63
CA LEU A 85 1.92 5.52 15.09
C LEU A 85 2.06 4.13 14.43
N ASN A 86 0.94 3.41 14.26
CA ASN A 86 0.94 2.09 13.62
C ASN A 86 1.35 2.14 12.14
N CYS A 87 1.02 3.23 11.44
CA CYS A 87 1.43 3.46 10.06
C CYS A 87 2.92 3.81 10.02
N VAL A 88 3.35 4.77 10.85
CA VAL A 88 4.75 5.22 10.95
C VAL A 88 5.69 4.05 11.23
N ILE A 89 5.38 3.21 12.22
CA ILE A 89 6.18 2.00 12.52
C ILE A 89 6.29 1.11 11.28
N LYS A 90 5.17 0.84 10.60
CA LYS A 90 5.18 -0.02 9.41
C LYS A 90 6.01 0.58 8.27
N TYR A 91 5.93 1.89 8.04
CA TYR A 91 6.70 2.54 6.98
C TYR A 91 8.20 2.46 7.27
N ILE A 92 8.61 2.66 8.53
CA ILE A 92 10.01 2.49 8.97
C ILE A 92 10.48 1.05 8.76
N GLU A 93 9.68 0.05 9.16
CA GLU A 93 10.00 -1.37 8.93
C GLU A 93 10.22 -1.66 7.45
N ILE A 94 9.33 -1.18 6.58
CA ILE A 94 9.44 -1.36 5.12
C ILE A 94 10.74 -0.75 4.58
N ILE A 95 11.07 0.49 4.98
CA ILE A 95 12.29 1.18 4.54
C ILE A 95 13.55 0.47 5.06
N LYS A 96 13.53 0.04 6.33
CA LYS A 96 14.65 -0.70 6.95
C LYS A 96 14.91 -2.01 6.21
N ASN A 97 13.87 -2.81 5.98
CA ASN A 97 13.99 -4.10 5.27
C ASN A 97 14.56 -3.92 3.86
N TYR A 98 14.19 -2.83 3.18
CA TYR A 98 14.80 -2.49 1.89
C TYR A 98 16.30 -2.21 2.02
N ASN A 99 16.71 -1.37 2.98
CA ASN A 99 18.12 -1.05 3.17
C ASN A 99 18.94 -2.29 3.50
N GLU A 100 18.46 -3.16 4.39
CA GLU A 100 19.12 -4.43 4.71
C GLU A 100 19.25 -5.33 3.48
N THR A 101 18.18 -5.47 2.69
CA THR A 101 18.20 -6.26 1.44
C THR A 101 19.19 -5.67 0.44
N PHE A 102 19.23 -4.34 0.30
CA PHE A 102 20.12 -3.65 -0.62
C PHE A 102 21.59 -3.76 -0.21
N LEU A 103 21.90 -3.61 1.08
CA LEU A 103 23.27 -3.78 1.61
C LEU A 103 23.77 -5.21 1.42
N ASN A 104 22.91 -6.21 1.70
CA ASN A 104 23.23 -7.62 1.47
C ASN A 104 23.53 -7.93 0.00
N LEU A 105 22.83 -7.28 -0.95
CA LEU A 105 23.08 -7.45 -2.39
C LEU A 105 24.42 -6.84 -2.85
N LEU A 106 25.03 -5.97 -2.05
CA LEU A 106 26.31 -5.33 -2.37
C LEU A 106 27.51 -6.01 -1.69
N ASP A 107 27.31 -7.13 -0.97
CA ASP A 107 28.33 -7.78 -0.14
C ASP A 107 29.00 -6.83 0.88
N ILE A 108 28.31 -5.77 1.30
CA ILE A 108 28.78 -4.83 2.32
C ILE A 108 28.24 -5.32 3.67
N ASN A 109 29.03 -6.11 4.39
CA ASN A 109 28.80 -6.48 5.81
C ASN A 109 29.67 -5.63 6.74
#